data_AF-A0A4S2DQ82-F1
#
_entry.id   AF-A0A4S2DQ82-F1
#
_cell.length_a   1.000
_cell.length_b   1.000
_cell.length_c   1.000
_cell.angle_alpha   90.00
_cell.angle_beta   90.00
_cell.angle_gamma   90.00
#
_symmetry.space_group_name_H-M   'P 1'
#
loop_
_entity.id
_entity.type
_entity.pdbx_description
1 polymer ?
#
loop_
_entity_poly.entity_id
_entity_poly.type
_entity_poly.pdbx_seq_one_letter_code
_entity_poly.pdbx_strand_id
1 'polypeptide(L)'
;MNIHGLVIMIIIMIPNIVFAMREKNFESKYNNKLIEVIEQIGRLGSMFLMIFNISFLNYGYWFSNAKKVYMILVGVLALAYCLTWVLYFKKATISKAMALAIIPTLIFLFSGLISLNILLIITSVLFGIGHLTITYYNNV
;
A
#
# COMPACT_ATOMS: atom_id res chain seq x y z
N MET A 1 -15.90 -5.84 10.17
CA MET A 1 -14.44 -6.03 9.97
C MET A 1 -14.20 -6.77 8.66
N ASN A 2 -13.27 -6.30 7.82
CA ASN A 2 -12.97 -6.92 6.52
C ASN A 2 -11.84 -7.96 6.67
N ILE A 3 -12.21 -9.24 6.84
CA ILE A 3 -11.25 -10.34 7.05
C ILE A 3 -10.28 -10.47 5.87
N HIS A 4 -10.77 -10.28 4.64
CA HIS A 4 -9.92 -10.37 3.45
C HIS A 4 -8.91 -9.22 3.37
N GLY A 5 -9.34 -8.01 3.71
CA GLY A 5 -8.44 -6.85 3.81
C GLY A 5 -7.35 -7.06 4.86
N LEU A 6 -7.69 -7.66 6.00
CA LEU A 6 -6.74 -8.01 7.06
C LEU A 6 -5.70 -9.04 6.61
N VAL A 7 -6.10 -10.09 5.89
CA VAL A 7 -5.17 -11.10 5.36
C VAL A 7 -4.18 -10.47 4.37
N ILE A 8 -4.66 -9.65 3.43
CA ILE A 8 -3.79 -8.96 2.47
C ILE A 8 -2.83 -8.01 3.19
N MET A 9 -3.32 -7.29 4.20
CA MET A 9 -2.50 -6.40 5.01
C MET A 9 -1.33 -7.13 5.68
N ILE A 10 -1.59 -8.31 6.27
CA ILE A 10 -0.55 -9.13 6.87
C ILE A 10 0.49 -9.55 5.81
N ILE A 11 0.03 -9.98 4.63
CA ILE A 11 0.92 -10.41 3.53
C ILE A 11 1.84 -9.28 3.08
N ILE A 12 1.34 -8.04 2.95
CA ILE A 12 2.13 -6.88 2.52
C ILE A 12 3.06 -6.39 3.64
N MET A 13 2.64 -6.48 4.91
CA MET A 13 3.45 -6.00 6.02
C MET A 13 4.64 -6.89 6.36
N ILE A 14 4.53 -8.22 6.21
CA ILE A 14 5.61 -9.15 6.57
C ILE A 14 6.93 -8.78 5.85
N PRO A 15 6.99 -8.65 4.51
CA PRO A 15 8.22 -8.28 3.82
C PRO A 15 8.72 -6.88 4.18
N ASN A 16 7.81 -5.92 4.39
CA ASN A 16 8.15 -4.55 4.80
C ASN A 16 8.87 -4.53 6.16
N ILE A 17 8.39 -5.30 7.14
CA ILE A 17 9.00 -5.39 8.47
C ILE A 17 10.37 -6.08 8.37
N VAL A 18 10.48 -7.16 7.58
CA VAL A 18 11.75 -7.85 7.34
C VAL A 18 12.79 -6.90 6.75
N PHE A 19 12.39 -6.04 5.81
CA PHE A 19 13.27 -5.03 5.25
C PHE A 19 13.69 -3.97 6.28
N ALA A 20 12.74 -3.41 7.04
CA ALA A 20 13.03 -2.42 8.08
C ALA A 20 13.99 -2.97 9.16
N MET A 21 13.90 -4.26 9.48
CA MET A 21 14.84 -4.92 10.39
C MET A 21 16.24 -5.10 9.80
N ARG A 22 16.34 -5.35 8.49
CA ARG A 22 17.61 -5.57 7.79
C ARG A 22 18.35 -4.25 7.55
N GLU A 23 17.64 -3.19 7.20
CA GLU A 23 18.21 -1.86 6.92
C GLU A 23 17.92 -0.87 8.05
N LYS A 24 18.32 -1.22 9.29
CA LYS A 24 18.12 -0.40 10.50
C LYS A 24 18.65 1.05 10.43
N ASN A 25 19.48 1.38 9.43
CA ASN A 25 20.09 2.70 9.23
C ASN A 25 19.67 3.35 7.90
N PHE A 26 18.47 3.06 7.39
CA PHE A 26 17.97 3.75 6.19
C PHE A 26 17.59 5.19 6.54
N GLU A 27 18.56 6.09 6.47
CA GLU A 27 18.29 7.53 6.52
C GLU A 27 17.69 7.96 5.19
N SER A 28 16.47 8.50 5.25
CA SER A 28 15.85 9.18 4.11
C SER A 28 16.74 10.34 3.71
N LYS A 29 17.30 10.31 2.50
CA LYS A 29 17.98 11.48 1.89
C LYS A 29 16.98 12.62 1.65
N TYR A 30 15.71 12.28 1.51
CA TYR A 30 14.63 13.22 1.33
C TYR A 30 14.23 13.89 2.65
N ASN A 31 14.48 15.19 2.77
CA ASN A 31 14.36 15.93 4.03
C ASN A 31 13.16 16.92 4.05
N ASN A 32 11.99 16.49 3.56
CA ASN A 32 10.77 17.30 3.63
C ASN A 32 9.74 16.68 4.57
N LYS A 33 9.70 17.22 5.79
CA LYS A 33 8.83 16.77 6.88
C LYS A 33 7.34 16.80 6.52
N LEU A 34 6.90 17.71 5.65
CA LEU A 34 5.49 17.74 5.23
C LEU A 34 5.11 16.48 4.43
N ILE A 35 5.94 16.07 3.49
CA ILE A 35 5.66 14.92 2.64
C ILE A 35 5.80 13.60 3.41
N GLU A 36 6.73 13.53 4.36
CA GLU A 36 6.80 12.40 5.31
C GLU A 36 5.54 12.28 6.16
N VAL A 37 5.02 13.39 6.69
CA VAL A 37 3.77 13.40 7.45
C VAL A 37 2.58 12.99 6.57
N ILE A 38 2.49 13.48 5.34
CA ILE A 38 1.46 13.08 4.38
C ILE A 38 1.53 11.57 4.10
N GLU A 39 2.75 11.05 3.91
CA GLU A 39 2.99 9.63 3.68
C GLU A 39 2.54 8.79 4.88
N GLN A 40 2.91 9.18 6.11
CA GLN A 40 2.54 8.46 7.32
C GLN A 40 1.03 8.47 7.57
N ILE A 41 0.38 9.64 7.40
CA ILE A 41 -1.08 9.77 7.52
C ILE A 41 -1.77 8.90 6.47
N GLY A 42 -1.29 8.96 5.22
CA GLY A 42 -1.82 8.13 4.13
C GLY A 42 -1.64 6.64 4.40
N ARG A 43 -0.44 6.22 4.85
CA ARG A 43 -0.09 4.82 5.15
C ARG A 43 -0.97 4.28 6.26
N LEU A 44 -0.94 4.92 7.43
CA LEU A 44 -1.71 4.47 8.60
C LEU A 44 -3.21 4.53 8.32
N GLY A 45 -3.68 5.59 7.66
CA GLY A 45 -5.07 5.72 7.25
C GLY A 45 -5.51 4.59 6.31
N SER A 46 -4.72 4.30 5.27
CA SER A 46 -5.04 3.24 4.30
C SER A 46 -5.03 1.86 4.95
N MET A 47 -4.02 1.57 5.78
CA MET A 47 -3.92 0.29 6.51
C MET A 47 -5.11 0.09 7.46
N PHE A 48 -5.46 1.13 8.21
CA PHE A 48 -6.58 1.08 9.15
C PHE A 48 -7.92 0.90 8.43
N LEU A 49 -8.20 1.70 7.40
CA LEU A 49 -9.47 1.69 6.67
C LEU A 49 -9.67 0.43 5.83
N MET A 50 -8.58 -0.21 5.38
CA MET A 50 -8.66 -1.49 4.68
C MET A 50 -9.15 -2.63 5.60
N ILE A 51 -8.84 -2.56 6.90
CA ILE A 51 -9.26 -3.55 7.91
C ILE A 51 -10.64 -3.17 8.49
N PHE A 52 -10.76 -1.92 8.93
CA PHE A 52 -11.94 -1.36 9.54
C PHE A 52 -12.70 -0.53 8.50
N ASN A 53 -13.59 -1.20 7.78
CA ASN A 53 -14.60 -0.50 6.99
C ASN A 53 -15.57 0.22 7.94
N ILE A 54 -15.37 1.53 8.10
CA ILE A 54 -16.31 2.41 8.80
C ILE A 54 -17.57 2.52 7.93
N SER A 55 -18.70 1.98 8.42
CA SER A 55 -19.95 1.86 7.66
C SER A 55 -20.55 3.18 7.17
N PHE A 56 -20.16 4.33 7.73
CA PHE A 56 -20.72 5.64 7.37
C PHE A 56 -20.28 6.16 5.99
N LEU A 57 -19.14 5.67 5.46
CA LEU A 57 -18.57 6.10 4.16
C LEU A 57 -18.29 4.93 3.23
N ASN A 58 -18.84 3.75 3.53
CA ASN A 58 -18.70 2.55 2.72
C ASN A 58 -20.05 2.23 2.09
N TYR A 59 -20.20 2.51 0.79
CA TYR A 59 -21.43 2.25 0.04
C TYR A 59 -21.54 0.80 -0.44
N GLY A 60 -20.62 -0.07 -0.03
CA GLY A 60 -20.61 -1.48 -0.36
C GLY A 60 -19.96 -1.77 -1.72
N TYR A 61 -20.37 -2.88 -2.31
CA TYR A 61 -19.83 -3.36 -3.58
C TYR A 61 -20.67 -2.85 -4.74
N TRP A 62 -20.04 -2.19 -5.70
CA TRP A 62 -20.73 -1.57 -6.83
C TRP A 62 -21.54 -2.55 -7.70
N PHE A 63 -21.14 -3.83 -7.77
CA PHE A 63 -21.80 -4.85 -8.58
C PHE A 63 -21.75 -6.25 -7.93
N SER A 64 -22.65 -7.14 -8.34
CA SER A 64 -22.84 -8.49 -7.76
C SER A 64 -21.56 -9.33 -7.66
N ASN A 65 -20.63 -9.16 -8.62
CA ASN A 65 -19.34 -9.87 -8.63
C ASN A 65 -18.15 -9.06 -8.09
N ALA A 66 -18.37 -7.85 -7.54
CA ALA A 66 -17.26 -6.96 -7.19
C ALA A 66 -16.38 -7.52 -6.07
N LYS A 67 -16.96 -8.29 -5.15
CA LYS A 67 -16.19 -9.00 -4.11
C LYS A 67 -15.21 -10.03 -4.71
N LYS A 68 -15.61 -10.75 -5.76
CA LYS A 68 -14.73 -11.71 -6.46
C LYS A 68 -13.63 -10.97 -7.23
N VAL A 69 -13.99 -9.90 -7.94
CA VAL A 69 -13.02 -9.05 -8.66
C VAL A 69 -12.00 -8.44 -7.70
N TYR A 70 -12.47 -7.94 -6.56
CA TYR A 70 -11.61 -7.44 -5.47
C TYR A 70 -10.57 -8.49 -5.05
N MET A 71 -11.02 -9.72 -4.74
CA MET A 71 -10.11 -10.79 -4.30
C MET A 71 -9.07 -11.14 -5.36
N ILE A 72 -9.48 -11.27 -6.62
CA ILE A 72 -8.56 -11.65 -7.71
C ILE A 72 -7.56 -10.52 -7.95
N LEU A 73 -8.05 -9.28 -8.11
CA LEU A 73 -7.20 -8.14 -8.43
C LEU A 73 -6.18 -7.88 -7.31
N VAL A 74 -6.67 -7.76 -6.07
CA VAL A 74 -5.81 -7.49 -4.90
C VAL A 74 -4.90 -8.68 -4.60
N GLY A 75 -5.37 -9.91 -4.79
CA GLY A 75 -4.56 -11.11 -4.64
C GLY A 75 -3.40 -11.17 -5.64
N VAL A 76 -3.66 -10.87 -6.93
CA VAL A 76 -2.63 -10.82 -7.97
C VAL A 76 -1.61 -9.73 -7.68
N LEU A 77 -2.06 -8.54 -7.26
CA LEU A 77 -1.17 -7.44 -6.86
C LEU A 77 -0.32 -7.83 -5.63
N ALA A 78 -0.90 -8.48 -4.63
CA ALA A 78 -0.16 -8.94 -3.45
C ALA A 78 0.89 -10.00 -3.79
N LEU A 79 0.59 -10.93 -4.71
CA LEU A 79 1.57 -11.89 -5.22
C LEU A 79 2.69 -11.18 -5.97
N ALA A 80 2.36 -10.23 -6.86
CA ALA A 80 3.34 -9.42 -7.58
C ALA A 80 4.24 -8.63 -6.61
N TYR A 81 3.67 -8.12 -5.51
CA TYR A 81 4.39 -7.44 -4.45
C TYR A 81 5.42 -8.35 -3.78
N CYS A 82 5.00 -9.55 -3.35
CA CYS A 82 5.91 -10.53 -2.75
C CYS A 82 7.03 -10.95 -3.70
N LEU A 83 6.71 -11.17 -4.99
CA LEU A 83 7.72 -11.46 -6.02
C LEU A 83 8.71 -10.31 -6.19
N THR A 84 8.22 -9.08 -6.20
CA THR A 84 9.06 -7.88 -6.31
C THR A 84 10.01 -7.78 -5.11
N TRP A 85 9.56 -8.12 -3.91
CA TRP A 85 10.42 -8.20 -2.73
C TRP A 85 11.55 -9.21 -2.87
N VAL A 86 11.25 -10.43 -3.33
CA VAL A 86 12.27 -11.46 -3.57
C VAL A 86 13.31 -10.97 -4.59
N LEU A 87 12.86 -10.31 -5.66
CA LEU A 87 13.75 -9.73 -6.67
C LEU A 87 14.57 -8.54 -6.12
N TYR A 88 13.98 -7.74 -5.24
CA TYR A 88 14.63 -6.60 -4.59
C TYR A 88 15.74 -7.06 -3.65
N PHE A 89 15.47 -8.06 -2.80
CA PHE A 89 16.49 -8.62 -1.90
C PHE A 89 17.66 -9.28 -2.64
N LYS A 90 17.45 -9.79 -3.85
CA LYS A 90 18.55 -10.29 -4.70
C LYS A 90 19.42 -9.17 -5.26
N LYS A 91 18.80 -8.06 -5.68
CA LYS A 91 19.49 -6.89 -6.23
C LYS A 91 18.59 -5.67 -6.11
N ALA A 92 18.94 -4.76 -5.20
CA ALA A 92 18.26 -3.49 -5.04
C ALA A 92 18.52 -2.60 -6.27
N THR A 93 17.45 -2.11 -6.88
CA THR A 93 17.49 -1.21 -8.05
C THR A 93 16.32 -0.26 -7.94
N ILE A 94 16.48 0.97 -8.44
CA ILE A 94 15.44 2.02 -8.42
C ILE A 94 14.11 1.49 -8.96
N SER A 95 14.10 0.80 -10.10
CA SER A 95 12.87 0.27 -10.72
C SER A 95 12.10 -0.68 -9.79
N LYS A 96 12.81 -1.52 -9.04
CA LYS A 96 12.19 -2.45 -8.09
C LYS A 96 11.74 -1.73 -6.82
N ALA A 97 12.50 -0.76 -6.32
CA ALA A 97 12.08 0.09 -5.21
C ALA A 97 10.77 0.84 -5.56
N MET A 98 10.71 1.43 -6.75
CA MET A 98 9.51 2.08 -7.26
C MET A 98 8.35 1.10 -7.42
N ALA A 99 8.58 -0.11 -7.93
CA ALA A 99 7.54 -1.14 -7.99
C ALA A 99 7.01 -1.52 -6.59
N LEU A 100 7.88 -1.62 -5.59
CA LEU A 100 7.51 -1.84 -4.19
C LEU A 100 6.72 -0.68 -3.58
N ALA A 101 6.86 0.54 -4.10
CA ALA A 101 6.03 1.68 -3.68
C ALA A 101 4.68 1.73 -4.43
N ILE A 102 4.69 1.48 -5.74
CA ILE A 102 3.49 1.55 -6.61
C ILE A 102 2.47 0.46 -6.25
N ILE A 103 2.93 -0.78 -6.04
CA ILE A 103 2.02 -1.92 -5.88
C ILE A 103 1.13 -1.76 -4.62
N PRO A 104 1.65 -1.43 -3.42
CA PRO A 104 0.82 -1.15 -2.25
C PRO A 104 -0.15 0.01 -2.47
N THR A 105 0.27 1.08 -3.15
CA THR A 105 -0.62 2.20 -3.49
C THR A 105 -1.81 1.73 -4.35
N LEU A 106 -1.55 0.91 -5.37
CA LEU A 106 -2.61 0.33 -6.21
C LEU A 106 -3.53 -0.59 -5.42
N ILE A 107 -2.98 -1.40 -4.50
CA ILE A 107 -3.77 -2.27 -3.63
C ILE A 107 -4.75 -1.45 -2.79
N PHE A 108 -4.29 -0.38 -2.15
CA PHE A 108 -5.16 0.49 -1.35
C PHE A 108 -6.18 1.22 -2.20
N LEU A 109 -5.76 1.77 -3.34
CA LEU A 109 -6.63 2.53 -4.24
C LEU A 109 -7.75 1.64 -4.81
N PHE A 110 -7.42 0.47 -5.36
CA PHE A 110 -8.43 -0.46 -5.88
C PHE A 110 -9.32 -1.03 -4.78
N SER A 111 -8.77 -1.26 -3.57
CA SER A 111 -9.58 -1.63 -2.42
C SER A 111 -10.63 -0.56 -2.12
N GLY A 112 -10.23 0.71 -2.13
CA GLY A 112 -11.13 1.85 -1.93
C GLY A 112 -12.19 1.97 -3.03
N LEU A 113 -11.78 1.92 -4.30
CA LEU A 113 -12.68 2.04 -5.46
C LEU A 113 -13.72 0.92 -5.50
N ILE A 114 -13.31 -0.34 -5.33
CA ILE A 114 -14.23 -1.49 -5.45
C ILE A 114 -15.20 -1.57 -4.27
N SER A 115 -14.77 -1.15 -3.08
CA SER A 115 -15.61 -1.07 -1.89
C SER A 115 -16.32 0.27 -1.72
N LEU A 116 -16.17 1.18 -2.71
CA LEU A 116 -16.69 2.56 -2.67
C LEU A 116 -16.40 3.28 -1.34
N ASN A 117 -15.22 3.03 -0.76
CA ASN A 117 -14.77 3.64 0.48
C ASN A 117 -13.99 4.92 0.15
N ILE A 118 -14.69 6.05 0.18
CA ILE A 118 -14.15 7.36 -0.20
C ILE A 118 -12.93 7.72 0.66
N LEU A 119 -12.98 7.42 1.95
CA LEU A 119 -11.89 7.74 2.87
C LEU A 119 -10.62 6.92 2.58
N LEU A 120 -10.80 5.65 2.19
CA LEU A 120 -9.70 4.79 1.74
C LEU A 120 -9.10 5.30 0.42
N ILE A 121 -9.94 5.79 -0.51
CA ILE A 121 -9.46 6.40 -1.75
C ILE A 121 -8.58 7.62 -1.43
N ILE A 122 -9.06 8.55 -0.61
CA ILE A 122 -8.31 9.77 -0.25
C ILE A 122 -6.98 9.41 0.41
N THR A 123 -7.00 8.54 1.43
CA THR A 123 -5.78 8.13 2.13
C THR A 123 -4.82 7.36 1.23
N SER A 124 -5.31 6.55 0.30
CA SER A 124 -4.47 5.84 -0.68
C SER A 124 -3.77 6.77 -1.66
N VAL A 125 -4.43 7.86 -2.07
CA VAL A 125 -3.84 8.88 -2.94
C VAL A 125 -2.76 9.67 -2.19
N LEU A 126 -3.04 10.08 -0.95
CA LEU A 126 -2.05 10.74 -0.10
C LEU A 126 -0.83 9.84 0.15
N PHE A 127 -1.07 8.56 0.46
CA PHE A 127 -0.03 7.55 0.58
C PHE A 127 0.77 7.43 -0.72
N GLY A 128 0.11 7.34 -1.87
CA GLY A 128 0.77 7.24 -3.17
C GLY A 128 1.69 8.42 -3.45
N ILE A 129 1.19 9.65 -3.30
CA ILE A 129 1.98 10.87 -3.53
C ILE A 129 3.20 10.88 -2.62
N GLY A 130 3.02 10.65 -1.31
CA GLY A 130 4.12 10.67 -0.35
C GLY A 130 5.12 9.54 -0.59
N HIS A 131 4.64 8.31 -0.66
CA HIS A 131 5.47 7.11 -0.73
C HIS A 131 6.26 7.02 -2.04
N LEU A 132 5.66 7.37 -3.18
CA LEU A 132 6.37 7.40 -4.47
C LEU A 132 7.44 8.49 -4.49
N THR A 133 7.11 9.68 -3.99
CA THR A 133 8.05 10.82 -3.96
C THR A 133 9.26 10.49 -3.11
N ILE A 134 9.06 10.04 -1.87
CA ILE A 134 10.14 9.67 -0.96
C ILE A 134 10.99 8.54 -1.54
N THR A 135 10.35 7.51 -2.10
CA THR A 135 11.06 6.37 -2.69
C THR A 135 11.92 6.79 -3.87
N TYR A 136 11.42 7.64 -4.75
CA TYR A 136 12.18 8.15 -5.90
C TYR A 136 13.41 8.94 -5.46
N TYR A 137 13.23 9.95 -4.59
CA TYR A 137 14.34 10.81 -4.16
C TYR A 137 15.37 10.10 -3.28
N ASN A 138 15.01 9.03 -2.58
CA ASN A 138 15.98 8.24 -1.82
C ASN A 138 16.86 7.33 -2.70
N ASN A 139 16.43 7.07 -3.93
CA ASN A 139 17.07 6.12 -4.85
C ASN A 139 17.78 6.78 -6.04
N VAL A 140 17.54 8.07 -6.30
CA VAL A 140 18.27 8.92 -7.26
C VAL A 140 19.44 9.60 -6.56
#